data_AF-A0A946QVV3-F1
#
_entry.id   AF-A0A946QVV3-F1
#
_cell.length_a   1.000
_cell.length_b   1.000
_cell.length_c   1.000
_cell.angle_alpha   90.00
_cell.angle_beta   90.00
_cell.angle_gamma   90.00
#
_symmetry.space_group_name_H-M   'P 1'
#
loop_
_entity.id
_entity.type
_entity.pdbx_description
1 polymer ?
#
loop_
_entity_poly.entity_id
_entity_poly.type
_entity_poly.pdbx_seq_one_letter_code
_entity_poly.pdbx_strand_id
1 'polypeptide(L)'
;MFSQIRKLVIIFILGFVCLQVQSQTIASENRQCLKCHTSQTFTIYNEWTELNEKRLMNPFYILDTVQLKTGVHHTFKCIDCHSYEYETYPHNGELKLEPLMTCIDCHGGDDTYASFQFDRIEEEFQKSIHYEISEDRFTCSKCHNQHYYKATARSSNSIKEIVEYSNNMCLSCHNSMIEYQLMSENTNPQLVQVHEWLPNQELHFEHVRCIECHTVVEDSLMVSHNIHGKTLATKNCIECHSTNSLLQSSLYKYQNISSRSGEGAIKNILSNQHYVIGTYQTQSLQYMFLIILIGTIAGMVVHTIFRIIKK
;
A
#
# COMPACT_ATOMS: atom_id res chain seq x y z
N MET A 1 -9.85 44.25 -31.55
CA MET A 1 -9.18 43.78 -30.30
C MET A 1 -9.63 42.39 -29.83
N PHE A 2 -10.88 41.97 -30.06
CA PHE A 2 -11.40 40.65 -29.62
C PHE A 2 -10.94 39.42 -30.44
N SER A 3 -10.46 39.59 -31.67
CA SER A 3 -10.01 38.48 -32.54
C SER A 3 -8.61 37.95 -32.19
N GLN A 4 -7.74 38.81 -31.65
CA GLN A 4 -6.38 38.46 -31.23
C GLN A 4 -6.37 37.67 -29.91
N ILE A 5 -7.26 38.03 -28.97
CA ILE A 5 -7.40 37.35 -27.67
C ILE A 5 -7.93 35.92 -27.85
N ARG A 6 -8.84 35.70 -28.81
CA ARG A 6 -9.42 34.37 -29.08
C ARG A 6 -8.39 33.39 -29.68
N LYS A 7 -7.42 33.88 -30.46
CA LYS A 7 -6.32 33.06 -30.98
C LYS A 7 -5.28 32.72 -29.91
N LEU A 8 -5.01 33.64 -28.98
CA LEU A 8 -4.09 33.38 -27.86
C LEU A 8 -4.64 32.32 -26.89
N VAL A 9 -5.94 32.34 -26.59
CA VAL A 9 -6.57 31.37 -25.69
C VAL A 9 -6.61 29.97 -26.30
N ILE A 10 -6.81 29.83 -27.62
CA ILE A 10 -6.81 28.53 -28.29
C ILE A 10 -5.39 27.93 -28.37
N ILE A 11 -4.36 28.76 -28.55
CA ILE A 11 -2.95 28.30 -28.53
C ILE A 11 -2.53 27.89 -27.11
N PHE A 12 -3.04 28.56 -26.07
CA PHE A 12 -2.76 28.18 -24.67
C PHE A 12 -3.45 26.87 -24.27
N ILE A 13 -4.65 26.59 -24.81
CA ILE A 13 -5.37 25.33 -24.57
C ILE A 13 -4.74 24.14 -25.31
N LEU A 14 -4.15 24.36 -26.50
CA LEU A 14 -3.40 23.32 -27.24
C LEU A 14 -1.98 23.09 -26.70
N GLY A 15 -1.37 24.09 -26.05
CA GLY A 15 -0.03 23.98 -25.46
C GLY A 15 0.04 23.28 -24.11
N PHE A 16 -1.09 23.09 -23.41
CA PHE A 16 -1.11 22.56 -22.04
C PHE A 16 -1.45 21.06 -21.93
N VAL A 17 -1.73 20.37 -23.05
CA VAL A 17 -2.13 18.95 -23.06
C VAL A 17 -0.94 17.98 -23.22
N CYS A 18 0.28 18.48 -23.45
CA CYS A 18 1.49 17.68 -23.28
C CYS A 18 1.99 17.70 -21.83
N LEU A 19 1.09 17.41 -20.88
CA LEU A 19 1.53 16.73 -19.66
C LEU A 19 2.08 15.40 -20.13
N GLN A 20 3.40 15.23 -20.03
CA GLN A 20 4.05 13.96 -20.23
C GLN A 20 3.48 12.98 -19.22
N VAL A 21 2.42 12.27 -19.61
CA VAL A 21 2.06 11.00 -19.00
C VAL A 21 3.24 10.10 -19.33
N GLN A 22 4.19 10.03 -18.41
CA GLN A 22 5.29 9.11 -18.47
C GLN A 22 4.65 7.72 -18.40
N SER A 23 4.41 7.13 -19.56
CA SER A 23 3.78 5.82 -19.66
C SER A 23 4.74 4.83 -19.01
N GLN A 24 4.36 4.29 -17.86
CA GLN A 24 5.11 3.20 -17.24
C GLN A 24 5.05 1.99 -18.19
N THR A 25 6.20 1.61 -18.74
CA THR A 25 6.33 0.50 -19.69
C THR A 25 7.12 -0.63 -19.05
N ILE A 26 6.60 -1.86 -19.18
CA ILE A 26 7.37 -3.06 -18.81
C ILE A 26 8.63 -3.13 -19.67
N ALA A 27 9.74 -3.62 -19.09
CA ALA A 27 10.98 -3.86 -19.82
C ALA A 27 10.73 -4.63 -21.12
N SER A 28 11.27 -4.14 -22.23
CA SER A 28 11.04 -4.69 -23.57
C SER A 28 11.55 -6.13 -23.71
N GLU A 29 12.59 -6.45 -22.94
CA GLU A 29 13.28 -7.71 -22.83
C GLU A 29 12.34 -8.82 -22.32
N ASN A 30 11.34 -8.47 -21.49
CA ASN A 30 10.36 -9.43 -20.97
C ASN A 30 9.38 -9.94 -22.02
N ARG A 31 9.38 -9.35 -23.23
CA ARG A 31 8.45 -9.72 -24.30
C ARG A 31 8.51 -11.22 -24.61
N GLN A 32 9.67 -11.86 -24.54
CA GLN A 32 9.79 -13.30 -24.82
C GLN A 32 9.04 -14.14 -23.78
N CYS A 33 9.22 -13.85 -22.49
CA CYS A 33 8.53 -14.53 -21.39
C CYS A 33 7.02 -14.30 -21.47
N LEU A 34 6.61 -13.04 -21.69
CA LEU A 34 5.20 -12.64 -21.69
C LEU A 34 4.40 -13.25 -22.86
N LYS A 35 5.04 -13.70 -23.96
CA LYS A 35 4.34 -14.42 -25.05
C LYS A 35 3.52 -15.60 -24.53
N CYS A 36 4.03 -16.30 -23.52
CA CYS A 36 3.34 -17.44 -22.90
C CYS A 36 2.75 -17.07 -21.55
N HIS A 37 3.45 -16.30 -20.73
CA HIS A 37 3.02 -15.95 -19.37
C HIS A 37 1.88 -14.94 -19.32
N THR A 38 1.34 -14.45 -20.44
CA THR A 38 0.09 -13.66 -20.45
C THR A 38 -1.01 -14.34 -21.25
N SER A 39 -0.83 -15.62 -21.58
CA SER A 39 -1.72 -16.42 -22.42
C SER A 39 -2.27 -17.61 -21.65
N GLN A 40 -3.50 -18.01 -21.96
CA GLN A 40 -4.12 -19.22 -21.40
C GLN A 40 -3.55 -20.52 -22.00
N THR A 41 -2.77 -20.41 -23.08
CA THR A 41 -2.17 -21.55 -23.76
C THR A 41 -0.74 -21.26 -24.20
N PHE A 42 0.05 -22.32 -24.30
CA PHE A 42 1.38 -22.28 -24.88
C PHE A 42 1.60 -23.50 -25.79
N THR A 43 2.60 -23.42 -26.67
CA THR A 43 2.95 -24.49 -27.61
C THR A 43 4.37 -24.95 -27.35
N ILE A 44 4.53 -26.23 -27.04
CA ILE A 44 5.81 -26.88 -26.77
C ILE A 44 6.14 -27.88 -27.88
N TYR A 45 7.40 -27.93 -28.31
CA TYR A 45 7.88 -28.99 -29.18
C TYR A 45 8.22 -30.22 -28.33
N ASN A 46 7.60 -31.36 -28.64
CA ASN A 46 7.85 -32.61 -27.96
C ASN A 46 8.83 -33.45 -28.80
N GLU A 47 10.07 -33.55 -28.32
CA GLU A 47 11.13 -34.30 -29.00
C GLU A 47 10.83 -35.81 -29.12
N TRP A 48 10.01 -36.37 -28.23
CA TRP A 48 9.68 -37.80 -28.24
C TRP A 48 8.65 -38.16 -29.32
N THR A 49 7.74 -37.23 -29.61
CA THR A 49 6.68 -37.42 -30.62
C THR A 49 6.97 -36.69 -31.93
N GLU A 50 8.03 -35.86 -31.95
CA GLU A 50 8.40 -34.94 -33.04
C GLU A 50 7.29 -33.96 -33.44
N LEU A 51 6.36 -33.65 -32.52
CA LEU A 51 5.20 -32.80 -32.78
C LEU A 51 5.17 -31.56 -31.89
N ASN A 52 4.54 -30.50 -32.41
CA ASN A 52 4.16 -29.35 -31.59
C ASN A 52 2.85 -29.62 -30.87
N GLU A 53 2.88 -29.55 -29.55
CA GLU A 53 1.72 -29.75 -28.69
C GLU A 53 1.27 -28.43 -28.08
N LYS A 54 -0.02 -28.13 -28.20
CA LYS A 54 -0.63 -26.98 -27.54
C LYS A 54 -1.24 -27.41 -26.20
N ARG A 55 -0.88 -26.72 -25.13
CA ARG A 55 -1.31 -27.05 -23.75
C ARG A 55 -1.89 -25.82 -23.05
N LEU A 56 -2.68 -26.06 -22.00
CA LEU A 56 -3.17 -25.00 -21.12
C LEU A 56 -2.05 -24.51 -20.21
N MET A 57 -1.96 -23.19 -20.04
CA MET A 57 -1.09 -22.59 -19.03
C MET A 57 -1.71 -22.79 -17.65
N ASN A 58 -0.87 -23.06 -16.65
CA ASN A 58 -1.34 -23.04 -15.26
C ASN A 58 -1.88 -21.63 -14.95
N PRO A 59 -3.14 -21.48 -14.50
CA PRO A 59 -3.74 -20.17 -14.25
C PRO A 59 -2.94 -19.32 -13.24
N PHE A 60 -2.20 -19.95 -12.32
CA PHE A 60 -1.33 -19.25 -11.36
C PHE A 60 -0.06 -18.65 -11.97
N TYR A 61 0.28 -19.00 -13.22
CA TYR A 61 1.43 -18.48 -13.95
C TYR A 61 1.05 -17.50 -15.07
N ILE A 62 -0.22 -17.12 -15.15
CA ILE A 62 -0.72 -16.11 -16.07
C ILE A 62 -0.64 -14.74 -15.39
N LEU A 63 0.14 -13.85 -15.97
CA LEU A 63 0.40 -12.49 -15.50
C LEU A 63 -0.56 -11.48 -16.13
N ASP A 64 -1.01 -10.55 -15.30
CA ASP A 64 -1.75 -9.36 -15.71
C ASP A 64 -0.77 -8.23 -16.01
N THR A 65 -0.59 -7.93 -17.30
CA THR A 65 0.33 -6.87 -17.74
C THR A 65 -0.10 -5.46 -17.35
N VAL A 66 -1.39 -5.22 -17.07
CA VAL A 66 -1.88 -3.92 -16.61
C VAL A 66 -1.44 -3.72 -15.16
N GLN A 67 -1.60 -4.74 -14.32
CA GLN A 67 -1.12 -4.69 -12.94
C GLN A 67 0.41 -4.65 -12.86
N LEU A 68 1.10 -5.47 -13.66
CA LEU A 68 2.57 -5.53 -13.69
C LEU A 68 3.19 -4.16 -13.95
N LYS A 69 2.66 -3.38 -14.91
CA LYS A 69 3.12 -2.02 -15.22
C LYS A 69 3.10 -1.07 -14.04
N THR A 70 2.17 -1.29 -13.11
CA THR A 70 1.96 -0.41 -11.96
C THR A 70 2.77 -0.82 -10.73
N GLY A 71 3.47 -1.96 -10.78
CA GLY A 71 4.31 -2.44 -9.69
C GLY A 71 5.66 -1.73 -9.62
N VAL A 72 6.29 -1.74 -8.45
CA VAL A 72 7.59 -1.06 -8.22
C VAL A 72 8.76 -1.69 -8.99
N HIS A 73 8.62 -2.96 -9.41
CA HIS A 73 9.64 -3.70 -10.16
C HIS A 73 9.34 -3.84 -11.66
N HIS A 74 8.40 -3.08 -12.22
CA HIS A 74 7.98 -3.22 -13.62
C HIS A 74 9.10 -3.04 -14.66
N THR A 75 10.20 -2.36 -14.28
CA THR A 75 11.38 -2.15 -15.12
C THR A 75 12.39 -3.28 -15.06
N PHE A 76 12.24 -4.24 -14.13
CA PHE A 76 13.15 -5.38 -14.02
C PHE A 76 12.88 -6.40 -15.12
N LYS A 77 13.93 -7.09 -15.55
CA LYS A 77 13.82 -8.24 -16.41
C LYS A 77 13.32 -9.42 -15.59
N CYS A 78 12.56 -10.32 -16.21
CA CYS A 78 12.09 -11.54 -15.53
C CYS A 78 13.28 -12.33 -14.95
N ILE A 79 14.38 -12.40 -15.71
CA ILE A 79 15.61 -13.09 -15.33
C ILE A 79 16.48 -12.34 -14.30
N ASP A 80 16.08 -11.15 -13.87
CA ASP A 80 16.75 -10.49 -12.74
C ASP A 80 16.36 -11.15 -11.40
N CYS A 81 15.20 -11.81 -11.36
CA CYS A 81 14.72 -12.57 -10.19
C CYS A 81 14.59 -14.08 -10.44
N HIS A 82 14.31 -14.47 -11.69
CA HIS A 82 14.27 -15.86 -12.12
C HIS A 82 15.62 -16.26 -12.73
N SER A 83 15.92 -17.56 -12.74
CA SER A 83 17.14 -18.08 -13.37
C SER A 83 17.27 -17.64 -14.83
N TYR A 84 18.49 -17.31 -15.24
CA TYR A 84 18.81 -16.98 -16.63
C TYR A 84 18.53 -18.16 -17.58
N GLU A 85 18.51 -19.39 -17.06
CA GLU A 85 18.20 -20.59 -17.85
C GLU A 85 16.76 -20.61 -18.38
N TYR A 86 15.86 -19.79 -17.82
CA TYR A 86 14.52 -19.56 -18.39
C TYR A 86 14.55 -18.86 -19.76
N GLU A 87 15.69 -18.37 -20.25
CA GLU A 87 15.81 -17.92 -21.65
C GLU A 87 15.69 -19.08 -22.65
N THR A 88 15.98 -20.31 -22.22
CA THR A 88 15.88 -21.52 -23.05
C THR A 88 14.47 -22.09 -22.99
N TYR A 89 13.86 -22.32 -24.16
CA TYR A 89 12.52 -22.91 -24.29
C TYR A 89 12.58 -24.22 -25.08
N PRO A 90 11.99 -25.33 -24.59
CA PRO A 90 11.21 -25.45 -23.35
C PRO A 90 12.08 -25.36 -22.08
N HIS A 91 11.54 -24.77 -21.01
CA HIS A 91 12.28 -24.63 -19.76
C HIS A 91 12.53 -25.99 -19.11
N ASN A 92 13.72 -26.20 -18.53
CA ASN A 92 13.98 -27.35 -17.69
C ASN A 92 13.02 -27.32 -16.47
N GLY A 93 12.38 -28.46 -16.17
CA GLY A 93 11.46 -28.58 -15.05
C GLY A 93 12.13 -28.40 -13.68
N GLU A 94 13.43 -28.67 -13.58
CA GLU A 94 14.23 -28.51 -12.36
C GLU A 94 14.38 -27.04 -11.94
N LEU A 95 14.23 -26.09 -12.87
CA LEU A 95 14.27 -24.65 -12.59
C LEU A 95 13.18 -24.19 -11.61
N LYS A 96 12.16 -25.03 -11.35
CA LYS A 96 11.14 -24.76 -10.33
C LYS A 96 11.60 -25.04 -8.90
N LEU A 97 12.67 -25.81 -8.76
CA LEU A 97 13.28 -26.18 -7.48
C LEU A 97 14.39 -25.21 -7.10
N GLU A 98 14.83 -24.36 -8.03
CA GLU A 98 15.85 -23.36 -7.75
C GLU A 98 15.32 -22.30 -6.77
N PRO A 99 16.16 -21.90 -5.80
CA PRO A 99 15.81 -20.81 -4.92
C PRO A 99 15.69 -19.52 -5.73
N LEU A 100 14.64 -18.75 -5.45
CA LEU A 100 14.47 -17.42 -6.03
C LEU A 100 15.32 -16.40 -5.28
N MET A 101 15.69 -15.34 -5.97
CA MET A 101 16.26 -14.15 -5.32
C MET A 101 15.29 -13.63 -4.25
N THR A 102 15.84 -13.34 -3.08
CA THR A 102 15.15 -12.73 -1.95
C THR A 102 15.13 -11.21 -2.09
N CYS A 103 14.30 -10.55 -1.28
CA CYS A 103 14.26 -9.08 -1.27
C CYS A 103 15.58 -8.47 -0.79
N ILE A 104 16.22 -9.12 0.18
CA ILE A 104 17.44 -8.64 0.84
C ILE A 104 18.66 -8.79 -0.09
N ASP A 105 18.63 -9.71 -1.05
CA ASP A 105 19.73 -9.83 -2.04
C ASP A 105 19.94 -8.56 -2.86
N CYS A 106 18.91 -7.73 -3.02
CA CYS A 106 19.00 -6.42 -3.68
C CYS A 106 18.81 -5.23 -2.73
N HIS A 107 18.01 -5.39 -1.67
CA HIS A 107 17.67 -4.28 -0.78
C HIS A 107 18.49 -4.21 0.51
N GLY A 108 19.18 -5.29 0.89
CA GLY A 108 19.98 -5.36 2.10
C GLY A 108 21.36 -4.75 1.90
N GLY A 109 21.85 -4.01 2.90
CA GLY A 109 23.19 -3.44 2.90
C GLY A 109 23.51 -2.44 1.77
N ASP A 110 22.52 -1.97 1.01
CA ASP A 110 22.68 -0.97 -0.04
C ASP A 110 22.28 0.43 0.45
N ASP A 111 23.25 1.35 0.47
CA ASP A 111 23.07 2.75 0.85
C ASP A 111 21.99 3.48 0.05
N THR A 112 21.75 3.06 -1.20
CA THR A 112 20.68 3.58 -2.08
C THR A 112 19.31 3.39 -1.44
N TYR A 113 19.11 2.27 -0.72
CA TYR A 113 17.85 1.89 -0.10
C TYR A 113 17.86 2.04 1.43
N ALA A 114 18.93 2.58 2.02
CA ALA A 114 19.05 2.75 3.47
C ALA A 114 17.85 3.47 4.11
N SER A 115 17.23 4.42 3.40
CA SER A 115 16.03 5.15 3.86
C SER A 115 14.78 4.25 4.05
N PHE A 116 14.79 3.05 3.49
CA PHE A 116 13.73 2.06 3.67
C PHE A 116 14.01 1.10 4.83
N GLN A 117 15.26 1.01 5.29
CA GLN A 117 15.69 0.21 6.44
C GLN A 117 15.34 -1.28 6.29
N PHE A 118 15.59 -1.86 5.11
CA PHE A 118 15.22 -3.25 4.81
C PHE A 118 15.88 -4.28 5.74
N ASP A 119 17.13 -4.06 6.16
CA ASP A 119 17.79 -4.95 7.13
C ASP A 119 17.03 -5.02 8.46
N ARG A 120 16.56 -3.86 8.95
CA ARG A 120 15.77 -3.82 10.18
C ARG A 120 14.35 -4.35 9.97
N ILE A 121 13.77 -4.16 8.78
CA ILE A 121 12.49 -4.77 8.44
C ILE A 121 12.60 -6.30 8.49
N GLU A 122 13.70 -6.86 7.99
CA GLU A 122 13.97 -8.29 8.05
C GLU A 122 14.10 -8.77 9.50
N GLU A 123 14.84 -8.06 10.34
CA GLU A 123 14.93 -8.36 11.78
C GLU A 123 13.57 -8.35 12.49
N GLU A 124 12.68 -7.40 12.16
CA GLU A 124 11.32 -7.35 12.71
C GLU A 124 10.44 -8.47 12.15
N PHE A 125 10.59 -8.79 10.87
CA PHE A 125 9.87 -9.88 10.22
C PHE A 125 10.21 -11.24 10.84
N GLN A 126 11.47 -11.49 11.16
CA GLN A 126 11.92 -12.73 11.83
C GLN A 126 11.34 -12.91 13.24
N LYS A 127 10.86 -11.83 13.88
CA LYS A 127 10.15 -11.90 15.17
C LYS A 127 8.65 -12.18 15.02
N SER A 128 8.13 -12.12 13.79
CA SER A 128 6.70 -12.23 13.55
C SER A 128 6.19 -13.67 13.73
N ILE A 129 4.91 -13.78 14.07
CA ILE A 129 4.20 -15.07 14.17
C ILE A 129 4.25 -15.87 12.85
N HIS A 130 4.36 -15.18 11.71
CA HIS A 130 4.45 -15.84 10.41
C HIS A 130 5.80 -16.54 10.22
N TYR A 131 6.88 -15.91 10.69
CA TYR A 131 8.19 -16.54 10.71
C TYR A 131 8.23 -17.66 11.77
N GLU A 132 7.70 -17.44 12.98
CA GLU A 132 7.71 -18.47 14.03
C GLU A 132 6.99 -19.78 13.63
N ILE A 133 5.90 -19.70 12.86
CA ILE A 133 5.10 -20.88 12.48
C ILE A 133 5.68 -21.63 11.29
N SER A 134 6.34 -20.93 10.36
CA SER A 134 6.75 -21.48 9.07
C SER A 134 8.26 -21.44 8.83
N GLU A 135 9.02 -20.82 9.74
CA GLU A 135 10.43 -20.50 9.60
C GLU A 135 10.71 -19.93 8.20
N ASP A 136 11.72 -20.46 7.52
CA ASP A 136 12.18 -19.99 6.22
C ASP A 136 11.20 -20.27 5.06
N ARG A 137 10.08 -20.98 5.30
CA ARG A 137 9.04 -21.18 4.28
C ARG A 137 8.15 -19.96 4.10
N PHE A 138 8.05 -19.09 5.11
CA PHE A 138 7.35 -17.82 4.99
C PHE A 138 8.38 -16.73 4.69
N THR A 139 8.23 -16.06 3.55
CA THR A 139 9.15 -15.04 3.08
C THR A 139 8.39 -13.73 2.83
N CYS A 140 9.12 -12.64 2.60
CA CYS A 140 8.52 -11.33 2.30
C CYS A 140 7.52 -11.41 1.12
N SER A 141 7.77 -12.30 0.14
CA SER A 141 6.93 -12.45 -1.06
C SER A 141 5.55 -13.07 -0.78
N LYS A 142 5.34 -13.68 0.39
CA LYS A 142 4.04 -14.19 0.83
C LYS A 142 3.04 -13.08 1.16
N CYS A 143 3.54 -11.90 1.56
CA CYS A 143 2.71 -10.71 1.73
C CYS A 143 2.86 -9.74 0.54
N HIS A 144 4.08 -9.61 0.00
CA HIS A 144 4.42 -8.66 -1.05
C HIS A 144 4.56 -9.36 -2.40
N ASN A 145 3.51 -9.32 -3.23
CA ASN A 145 3.59 -9.91 -4.56
C ASN A 145 4.66 -9.22 -5.42
N GLN A 146 5.75 -9.92 -5.76
CA GLN A 146 6.89 -9.36 -6.47
C GLN A 146 6.56 -8.79 -7.85
N HIS A 147 5.50 -9.29 -8.50
CA HIS A 147 5.04 -8.82 -9.81
C HIS A 147 4.13 -7.59 -9.71
N TYR A 148 3.39 -7.41 -8.62
CA TYR A 148 2.33 -6.39 -8.51
C TYR A 148 2.45 -5.45 -7.31
N TYR A 149 3.54 -5.55 -6.53
CA TYR A 149 3.69 -4.77 -5.30
C TYR A 149 3.76 -3.26 -5.58
N LYS A 150 3.05 -2.49 -4.77
CA LYS A 150 2.96 -1.03 -4.79
C LYS A 150 3.25 -0.49 -3.40
N ALA A 151 4.06 0.56 -3.31
CA ALA A 151 4.36 1.24 -2.05
C ALA A 151 3.25 2.25 -1.67
N THR A 152 1.98 1.83 -1.63
CA THR A 152 0.81 2.73 -1.46
C THR A 152 0.89 3.56 -0.18
N ALA A 153 1.46 3.03 0.91
CA ALA A 153 1.66 3.75 2.16
C ALA A 153 2.55 5.01 2.03
N ARG A 154 3.36 5.11 0.97
CA ARG A 154 4.22 6.26 0.67
C ARG A 154 3.75 7.06 -0.55
N SER A 155 2.96 6.44 -1.45
CA SER A 155 2.59 7.07 -2.73
C SER A 155 1.12 7.47 -2.83
N SER A 156 0.21 6.86 -2.06
CA SER A 156 -1.22 7.19 -2.12
C SER A 156 -1.58 8.34 -1.19
N ASN A 157 -2.50 9.19 -1.66
CA ASN A 157 -3.11 10.23 -0.86
C ASN A 157 -4.43 9.76 -0.20
N SER A 158 -4.90 8.56 -0.51
CA SER A 158 -6.15 7.99 -0.02
C SER A 158 -5.87 6.98 1.09
N ILE A 159 -6.29 7.30 2.31
CA ILE A 159 -6.19 6.37 3.45
C ILE A 159 -6.98 5.10 3.18
N LYS A 160 -8.16 5.22 2.55
CA LYS A 160 -8.98 4.05 2.18
C LYS A 160 -8.22 3.11 1.25
N GLU A 161 -7.52 3.64 0.25
CA GLU A 161 -6.71 2.82 -0.67
C GLU A 161 -5.54 2.14 0.07
N ILE A 162 -4.88 2.86 0.99
CA ILE A 162 -3.80 2.30 1.81
C ILE A 162 -4.32 1.15 2.69
N VAL A 163 -5.48 1.34 3.32
CA VAL A 163 -6.12 0.35 4.18
C VAL A 163 -6.50 -0.89 3.38
N GLU A 164 -7.23 -0.71 2.29
CA GLU A 164 -7.68 -1.79 1.41
C GLU A 164 -6.49 -2.57 0.85
N TYR A 165 -5.48 -1.89 0.30
CA TYR A 165 -4.30 -2.54 -0.26
C TYR A 165 -3.52 -3.34 0.78
N SER A 166 -3.33 -2.78 1.99
CA SER A 166 -2.62 -3.47 3.07
C SER A 166 -3.41 -4.68 3.58
N ASN A 167 -4.72 -4.53 3.79
CA ASN A 167 -5.57 -5.60 4.29
C ASN A 167 -5.69 -6.74 3.28
N ASN A 168 -5.74 -6.44 1.98
CA ASN A 168 -5.78 -7.46 0.93
C ASN A 168 -4.54 -8.37 0.94
N MET A 169 -3.37 -7.91 1.40
CA MET A 169 -2.21 -8.79 1.59
C MET A 169 -2.50 -9.87 2.63
N CYS A 170 -3.08 -9.49 3.77
CA CYS A 170 -3.46 -10.42 4.83
C CYS A 170 -4.61 -11.35 4.38
N LEU A 171 -5.62 -10.77 3.74
CA LEU A 171 -6.82 -11.49 3.30
C LEU A 171 -6.54 -12.48 2.17
N SER A 172 -5.45 -12.34 1.43
CA SER A 172 -5.01 -13.32 0.42
C SER A 172 -4.92 -14.74 1.00
N CYS A 173 -4.50 -14.86 2.27
CA CYS A 173 -4.46 -16.12 3.01
C CYS A 173 -5.59 -16.21 4.05
N HIS A 174 -5.81 -15.16 4.85
CA HIS A 174 -6.77 -15.23 5.96
C HIS A 174 -8.24 -15.28 5.55
N ASN A 175 -8.55 -15.02 4.27
CA ASN A 175 -9.88 -15.22 3.68
C ASN A 175 -9.91 -16.36 2.63
N SER A 176 -8.82 -17.13 2.51
CA SER A 176 -8.67 -18.23 1.55
C SER A 176 -8.22 -19.50 2.26
N MET A 177 -9.07 -20.53 2.28
CA MET A 177 -8.69 -21.81 2.89
C MET A 177 -7.49 -22.46 2.16
N ILE A 178 -7.43 -22.32 0.84
CA ILE A 178 -6.38 -22.94 0.01
C ILE A 178 -5.02 -22.31 0.33
N GLU A 179 -4.92 -20.98 0.28
CA GLU A 179 -3.67 -20.26 0.53
C GLU A 179 -3.21 -20.43 1.99
N TYR A 180 -4.16 -20.42 2.94
CA TYR A 180 -3.84 -20.66 4.35
C TYR A 180 -3.22 -22.05 4.58
N GLN A 181 -3.79 -23.09 3.95
CA GLN A 181 -3.32 -24.47 4.11
C GLN A 181 -1.96 -24.74 3.47
N LEU A 182 -1.51 -23.90 2.54
CA LEU A 182 -0.13 -23.96 2.03
C LEU A 182 0.91 -23.58 3.09
N MET A 183 0.50 -22.82 4.11
CA MET A 183 1.41 -22.25 5.11
C MET A 183 1.19 -22.81 6.52
N SER A 184 0.02 -23.38 6.81
CA SER A 184 -0.35 -23.84 8.15
C SER A 184 -1.17 -25.13 8.09
N GLU A 185 -0.90 -26.06 9.01
CA GLU A 185 -1.68 -27.29 9.18
C GLU A 185 -2.98 -27.06 9.97
N ASN A 186 -3.14 -25.89 10.58
CA ASN A 186 -4.32 -25.56 11.36
C ASN A 186 -5.52 -25.27 10.45
N THR A 187 -6.73 -25.42 11.00
CA THR A 187 -7.94 -24.93 10.33
C THR A 187 -7.94 -23.41 10.30
N ASN A 188 -8.12 -22.81 9.12
CA ASN A 188 -8.29 -21.36 9.00
C ASN A 188 -9.59 -20.93 9.70
N PRO A 189 -9.53 -20.19 10.81
CA PRO A 189 -10.74 -19.74 11.50
C PRO A 189 -11.42 -18.63 10.70
N GLN A 190 -12.75 -18.56 10.78
CA GLN A 190 -13.50 -17.50 10.10
C GLN A 190 -13.15 -16.14 10.69
N LEU A 191 -12.82 -15.17 9.84
CA LEU A 191 -12.34 -13.85 10.25
C LEU A 191 -13.34 -13.15 11.18
N VAL A 192 -14.64 -13.23 10.86
CA VAL A 192 -15.72 -12.62 11.64
C VAL A 192 -15.79 -13.18 13.05
N GLN A 193 -15.60 -14.50 13.20
CA GLN A 193 -15.68 -15.20 14.50
C GLN A 193 -14.53 -14.79 15.42
N VAL A 194 -13.30 -14.73 14.89
CA VAL A 194 -12.13 -14.35 15.70
C VAL A 194 -12.10 -12.86 16.07
N HIS A 195 -12.91 -12.04 15.39
CA HIS A 195 -13.08 -10.62 15.64
C HIS A 195 -14.43 -10.23 16.26
N GLU A 196 -15.22 -11.19 16.80
CA GLU A 196 -16.54 -10.92 17.43
C GLU A 196 -16.54 -9.84 18.51
N TRP A 197 -15.40 -9.62 19.17
CA TRP A 197 -15.23 -8.57 20.18
C TRP A 197 -15.22 -7.15 19.60
N LEU A 198 -14.96 -6.98 18.30
CA LEU A 198 -14.82 -5.69 17.64
C LEU A 198 -16.19 -5.17 17.16
N PRO A 199 -16.64 -3.99 17.61
CA PRO A 199 -17.90 -3.41 17.15
C PRO A 199 -17.81 -2.95 15.69
N ASN A 200 -18.91 -3.08 14.94
CA ASN A 200 -19.02 -2.65 13.53
C ASN A 200 -17.83 -3.11 12.66
N GLN A 201 -17.54 -4.41 12.70
CA GLN A 201 -16.35 -5.02 12.08
C GLN A 201 -16.11 -4.58 10.63
N GLU A 202 -17.16 -4.59 9.80
CA GLU A 202 -17.08 -4.18 8.39
C GLU A 202 -16.50 -2.78 8.24
N LEU A 203 -17.09 -1.79 8.94
CA LEU A 203 -16.62 -0.42 8.90
C LEU A 203 -15.19 -0.28 9.45
N HIS A 204 -14.84 -1.06 10.48
CA HIS A 204 -13.50 -1.05 11.04
C HIS A 204 -12.47 -1.57 10.03
N PHE A 205 -12.74 -2.68 9.35
CA PHE A 205 -11.85 -3.24 8.34
C PHE A 205 -11.72 -2.38 7.07
N GLU A 206 -12.72 -1.55 6.78
CA GLU A 206 -12.63 -0.55 5.69
C GLU A 206 -11.72 0.64 6.02
N HIS A 207 -11.49 0.95 7.30
CA HIS A 207 -10.82 2.19 7.73
C HIS A 207 -9.56 1.96 8.57
N VAL A 208 -9.32 0.74 9.03
CA VAL A 208 -8.18 0.37 9.88
C VAL A 208 -7.47 -0.83 9.28
N ARG A 209 -6.13 -0.76 9.20
CA ARG A 209 -5.33 -1.89 8.71
C ARG A 209 -5.29 -3.01 9.75
N CYS A 210 -5.24 -4.27 9.32
CA CYS A 210 -5.02 -5.41 10.21
C CYS A 210 -3.79 -5.19 11.10
N ILE A 211 -2.71 -4.67 10.51
CA ILE A 211 -1.46 -4.38 11.21
C ILE A 211 -1.58 -3.29 12.28
N GLU A 212 -2.59 -2.42 12.29
CA GLU A 212 -2.73 -1.45 13.39
C GLU A 212 -2.98 -2.12 14.74
N CYS A 213 -3.61 -3.30 14.72
CA CYS A 213 -3.84 -4.08 15.93
C CYS A 213 -2.83 -5.22 16.09
N HIS A 214 -2.29 -5.71 14.97
CA HIS A 214 -1.46 -6.90 14.92
C HIS A 214 0.04 -6.62 14.85
N THR A 215 0.51 -5.36 14.88
CA THR A 215 1.95 -5.07 14.96
C THR A 215 2.25 -4.10 16.09
N VAL A 216 3.48 -4.17 16.59
CA VAL A 216 4.00 -3.16 17.53
C VAL A 216 4.45 -1.95 16.73
N VAL A 217 4.04 -0.75 17.15
CA VAL A 217 4.47 0.48 16.50
C VAL A 217 5.90 0.82 16.92
N GLU A 218 6.81 0.85 15.95
CA GLU A 218 8.21 1.23 16.12
C GLU A 218 8.44 2.64 15.58
N ASP A 219 8.94 3.55 16.41
CA ASP A 219 9.11 4.98 16.04
C ASP A 219 10.05 5.16 14.86
N SER A 220 11.08 4.32 14.79
CA SER A 220 12.14 4.37 13.80
C SER A 220 11.86 3.57 12.52
N LEU A 221 10.67 2.98 12.36
CA LEU A 221 10.23 2.33 11.12
C LEU A 221 8.92 2.94 10.62
N MET A 222 8.71 2.94 9.30
CA MET A 222 7.42 3.38 8.76
C MET A 222 6.28 2.40 9.06
N VAL A 223 6.58 1.11 8.98
CA VAL A 223 5.68 0.01 9.32
C VAL A 223 6.54 -1.09 9.94
N SER A 224 6.24 -1.50 11.17
CA SER A 224 6.88 -2.68 11.75
C SER A 224 6.36 -3.94 11.07
N HIS A 225 7.28 -4.87 10.81
CA HIS A 225 6.97 -6.19 10.25
C HIS A 225 6.90 -7.29 11.33
N ASN A 226 7.02 -6.92 12.61
CA ASN A 226 6.78 -7.81 13.73
C ASN A 226 5.26 -7.98 13.95
N ILE A 227 4.67 -8.87 13.15
CA ILE A 227 3.25 -9.22 13.20
C ILE A 227 3.02 -10.23 14.32
N HIS A 228 2.14 -9.89 15.25
CA HIS A 228 1.71 -10.68 16.38
C HIS A 228 0.48 -11.54 16.08
N GLY A 229 0.43 -12.71 16.73
CA GLY A 229 -0.75 -13.55 16.77
C GLY A 229 -1.94 -12.93 17.51
N LYS A 230 -3.12 -13.54 17.37
CA LYS A 230 -4.40 -13.05 17.90
C LYS A 230 -4.44 -12.75 19.42
N THR A 231 -3.57 -13.39 20.20
CA THR A 231 -3.52 -13.24 21.67
C THR A 231 -2.80 -11.97 22.11
N LEU A 232 -1.90 -11.46 21.27
CA LEU A 232 -1.10 -10.26 21.54
C LEU A 232 -1.58 -9.04 20.75
N ALA A 233 -2.58 -9.21 19.87
CA ALA A 233 -3.19 -8.10 19.17
C ALA A 233 -3.91 -7.15 20.15
N THR A 234 -3.78 -5.84 19.94
CA THR A 234 -4.46 -4.87 20.82
C THR A 234 -5.98 -4.97 20.66
N LYS A 235 -6.66 -5.00 21.81
CA LYS A 235 -8.13 -4.95 21.93
C LYS A 235 -8.60 -3.73 22.70
N ASN A 236 -7.66 -2.86 23.07
CA ASN A 236 -7.93 -1.70 23.89
C ASN A 236 -8.28 -0.51 22.99
N CYS A 237 -9.58 -0.28 22.81
CA CYS A 237 -10.09 0.76 21.90
C CYS A 237 -9.48 2.15 22.15
N ILE A 238 -9.08 2.45 23.39
CA ILE A 238 -8.52 3.75 23.79
C ILE A 238 -7.16 4.01 23.13
N GLU A 239 -6.40 2.97 22.80
CA GLU A 239 -5.10 3.12 22.13
C GLU A 239 -5.23 3.73 20.73
N CYS A 240 -6.37 3.50 20.06
CA CYS A 240 -6.66 4.05 18.74
C CYS A 240 -7.59 5.28 18.79
N HIS A 241 -8.46 5.36 19.80
CA HIS A 241 -9.48 6.42 19.93
C HIS A 241 -9.12 7.52 20.96
N SER A 242 -7.84 7.69 21.27
CA SER A 242 -7.33 8.79 22.09
C SER A 242 -6.67 9.90 21.25
N THR A 243 -6.35 11.03 21.88
CA THR A 243 -5.70 12.18 21.20
C THR A 243 -4.29 11.85 20.70
N ASN A 244 -3.56 10.98 21.41
CA ASN A 244 -2.24 10.47 21.02
C ASN A 244 -2.38 9.00 20.63
N SER A 245 -3.11 8.74 19.55
CA SER A 245 -3.44 7.38 19.15
C SER A 245 -2.29 6.69 18.40
N LEU A 246 -2.29 5.35 18.47
CA LEU A 246 -1.44 4.48 17.65
C LEU A 246 -1.57 4.80 16.14
N LEU A 247 -2.78 5.19 15.71
CA LEU A 247 -3.03 5.51 14.31
C LEU A 247 -2.20 6.72 13.83
N GLN A 248 -1.92 7.70 14.69
CA GLN A 248 -1.09 8.86 14.33
C GLN A 248 0.38 8.51 14.13
N SER A 249 0.88 7.52 14.88
CA SER A 249 2.26 7.03 14.79
C SER A 249 2.43 5.89 13.79
N SER A 250 1.34 5.33 13.25
CA SER A 250 1.34 4.26 12.25
C SER A 250 0.60 4.67 10.95
N LEU A 251 -0.72 4.46 10.84
CA LEU A 251 -1.50 4.69 9.62
C LEU A 251 -1.30 6.08 8.99
N TYR A 252 -1.28 7.13 9.81
CA TYR A 252 -1.15 8.52 9.35
C TYR A 252 0.29 9.04 9.35
N LYS A 253 1.28 8.23 9.72
CA LYS A 253 2.68 8.64 9.93
C LYS A 253 3.27 9.36 8.71
N TYR A 254 3.09 8.81 7.51
CA TYR A 254 3.65 9.41 6.29
C TYR A 254 3.05 10.78 5.96
N GLN A 255 1.72 10.92 6.12
CA GLN A 255 1.03 12.19 5.91
C GLN A 255 1.50 13.23 6.94
N ASN A 256 1.71 12.81 8.19
CA ASN A 256 2.23 13.66 9.26
C ASN A 256 3.67 14.12 9.01
N ILE A 257 4.54 13.25 8.49
CA ILE A 257 5.92 13.62 8.12
C ILE A 257 5.92 14.56 6.92
N SER A 258 5.23 14.19 5.83
CA SER A 258 5.22 14.95 4.57
C SER A 258 4.63 16.34 4.73
N SER A 259 3.66 16.50 5.63
CA SER A 259 3.00 17.78 5.91
C SER A 259 3.85 18.73 6.78
N ARG A 260 4.93 18.23 7.41
CA ARG A 260 5.90 19.03 8.19
C ARG A 260 7.08 19.54 7.35
N SER A 261 7.34 18.95 6.18
CA SER A 261 8.57 19.16 5.39
C SER A 261 8.44 20.07 4.15
N GLY A 262 7.31 20.77 3.94
CA GLY A 262 7.10 21.68 2.79
C GLY A 262 5.97 22.71 2.97
N GLU A 263 5.59 23.42 1.89
CA GLU A 263 4.54 24.48 1.80
C GLU A 263 3.20 24.18 2.51
N GLY A 264 2.98 22.93 2.93
CA GLY A 264 1.91 22.47 3.80
C GLY A 264 1.94 22.99 5.24
N ALA A 265 3.03 23.60 5.73
CA ALA A 265 3.09 24.16 7.09
C ALA A 265 1.98 25.20 7.37
N ILE A 266 1.64 26.04 6.38
CA ILE A 266 0.58 27.05 6.51
C ILE A 266 -0.81 26.41 6.43
N LYS A 267 -0.98 25.37 5.62
CA LYS A 267 -2.23 24.60 5.51
C LYS A 267 -2.49 23.76 6.78
N ASN A 268 -1.43 23.32 7.45
CA ASN A 268 -1.51 22.54 8.69
C ASN A 268 -1.81 23.39 9.93
N ILE A 269 -1.44 24.66 9.98
CA ILE A 269 -1.90 25.54 11.08
C ILE A 269 -3.44 25.66 11.09
N LEU A 270 -4.07 25.58 9.91
CA LEU A 270 -5.53 25.53 9.77
C LEU A 270 -6.12 24.11 9.92
N SER A 271 -5.31 23.06 9.71
CA SER A 271 -5.72 21.64 9.77
C SER A 271 -5.30 20.91 11.06
N ASN A 272 -4.57 21.56 11.98
CA ASN A 272 -4.26 21.07 13.31
C ASN A 272 -5.51 21.10 14.18
N GLN A 273 -6.52 20.39 13.71
CA GLN A 273 -7.58 19.90 14.55
C GLN A 273 -6.94 18.77 15.33
N HIS A 274 -6.88 18.93 16.65
CA HIS A 274 -6.70 17.81 17.57
C HIS A 274 -7.86 16.83 17.32
N TYR A 275 -7.72 16.01 16.28
CA TYR A 275 -8.71 15.08 15.80
C TYR A 275 -8.72 13.89 16.75
N VAL A 276 -9.67 13.89 17.67
CA VAL A 276 -10.01 12.67 18.40
C VAL A 276 -10.73 11.76 17.39
N ILE A 277 -10.01 10.74 16.92
CA ILE A 277 -10.50 9.73 15.99
C ILE A 277 -11.75 9.09 16.59
N GLY A 278 -12.92 9.33 15.99
CA GLY A 278 -14.23 8.89 16.51
C GLY A 278 -15.19 10.02 16.92
N THR A 279 -14.78 11.28 16.85
CA THR A 279 -15.71 12.41 16.94
C THR A 279 -16.30 12.70 15.56
N TYR A 280 -17.63 12.57 15.40
CA TYR A 280 -18.33 12.94 14.17
C TYR A 280 -18.35 14.46 14.04
N GLN A 281 -17.25 15.04 13.57
CA GLN A 281 -17.22 16.44 13.14
C GLN A 281 -17.56 16.47 11.66
N THR A 282 -18.82 16.76 11.33
CA THR A 282 -19.16 17.10 9.95
C THR A 282 -18.49 18.42 9.61
N GLN A 283 -17.99 18.53 8.39
CA GLN A 283 -17.37 19.76 7.89
C GLN A 283 -18.31 20.97 8.05
N SER A 284 -19.63 20.75 7.97
CA SER A 284 -20.67 21.75 8.25
C SER A 284 -20.67 22.27 9.70
N LEU A 285 -20.48 21.39 10.69
CA LEU A 285 -20.46 21.79 12.10
C LEU A 285 -19.25 22.67 12.40
N GLN A 286 -18.11 22.37 11.80
CA GLN A 286 -16.89 23.16 11.95
C GLN A 286 -17.04 24.58 11.39
N TYR A 287 -17.64 24.72 10.20
CA TYR A 287 -17.95 26.04 9.63
C TYR A 287 -18.95 26.81 10.50
N MET A 288 -19.96 26.14 11.06
CA MET A 288 -20.88 26.78 12.00
C MET A 288 -20.18 27.30 13.25
N PHE A 289 -19.32 26.50 13.88
CA PHE A 289 -18.56 26.94 15.05
C PHE A 289 -17.63 28.12 14.73
N LEU A 290 -16.98 28.10 13.56
CA LEU A 290 -16.12 29.19 13.12
C LEU A 290 -16.91 30.50 12.92
N ILE A 291 -18.09 30.42 12.30
CA ILE A 291 -18.98 31.56 12.11
C ILE A 291 -19.42 32.14 13.46
N ILE A 292 -19.80 31.28 14.42
CA ILE A 292 -20.20 31.71 15.76
C ILE A 292 -19.04 32.41 16.48
N LEU A 293 -17.82 31.86 16.40
CA LEU A 293 -16.63 32.44 17.01
C LEU A 293 -16.32 33.83 16.43
N ILE A 294 -16.28 33.95 15.10
CA ILE A 294 -16.04 35.22 14.41
C ILE A 294 -17.13 36.23 14.75
N GLY A 295 -18.40 35.80 14.76
CA GLY A 295 -19.54 36.64 15.13
C GLY A 295 -19.44 37.17 16.55
N THR A 296 -18.98 36.34 17.49
CA THR A 296 -18.79 36.73 18.89
C THR A 296 -17.68 37.78 19.02
N ILE A 297 -16.53 37.55 18.37
CA ILE A 297 -15.41 38.50 18.39
C ILE A 297 -15.82 39.83 17.74
N ALA A 298 -16.50 39.78 16.59
CA ALA A 298 -17.01 40.98 15.92
C ALA A 298 -17.99 41.76 16.82
N GLY A 299 -18.90 41.06 17.50
CA GLY A 299 -19.81 41.68 18.47
C GLY A 299 -19.07 42.38 19.63
N MET A 300 -18.03 41.75 20.18
CA MET A 300 -17.18 42.36 21.21
C MET A 300 -16.46 43.61 20.69
N VAL A 301 -15.91 43.56 19.48
CA VAL A 301 -15.22 44.70 18.85
C VAL A 301 -16.19 45.86 18.63
N VAL A 302 -17.36 45.59 18.03
CA VAL A 302 -18.40 46.60 17.79
C VAL A 302 -18.87 47.23 19.09
N HIS A 303 -19.14 46.42 20.12
CA HIS A 303 -19.52 46.92 21.44
C HIS A 303 -18.42 47.79 22.06
N THR A 304 -17.15 47.40 21.92
CA THR A 304 -16.01 48.16 22.42
C THR A 304 -15.86 49.50 21.69
N ILE A 305 -16.01 49.52 20.36
CA ILE A 305 -15.99 50.74 19.55
C ILE A 305 -17.12 51.69 19.96
N PHE A 306 -18.35 51.19 20.09
CA PHE A 306 -19.47 52.00 20.56
C PHE A 306 -19.25 52.57 21.95
N ARG A 307 -18.61 51.82 22.85
CA ARG A 307 -18.25 52.29 24.19
C ARG A 307 -17.20 53.41 24.16
N ILE A 308 -16.28 53.39 23.19
CA ILE A 308 -15.27 54.44 23.01
C ILE A 308 -15.87 55.70 22.39
N ILE A 309 -16.80 55.56 21.43
CA ILE A 309 -17.43 56.71 20.72
C ILE A 309 -18.48 57.43 21.59
N LYS A 310 -19.18 56.73 22.49
CA LYS A 310 -20.18 57.33 23.40
C LYS A 310 -19.59 57.95 24.68
N LYS A 311 -18.26 57.98 24.80
CA LYS A 311 -17.53 58.59 25.91
C LYS A 311 -16.95 59.93 25.46
#